data_AF-A0A0G4EQR1-F1
#
_entry.id   AF-A0A0G4EQR1-F1
#
_cell.length_a   1.000
_cell.length_b   1.000
_cell.length_c   1.000
_cell.angle_alpha   90.00
_cell.angle_beta   90.00
_cell.angle_gamma   90.00
#
_symmetry.space_group_name_H-M   'P 1'
#
loop_
_entity.id
_entity.type
_entity.pdbx_description
1 polymer ?
#
loop_
_entity_poly.entity_id
_entity_poly.type
_entity_poly.pdbx_seq_one_letter_code
_entity_poly.pdbx_strand_id
1 'polypeptide(L)'
;MHYKPLTTTRVIAPRESSETRLFVKCHRKDVIRPKWILDCVAQQKLIELHPTYLIHVGDELGAKWEDVMDRYGDKYYEDITPDQLAELMDSMDVPTDPQILAVAKKIMDRYPHLMRTPDMPYVSFRVYVGETPSPLLSATTAPTVSPQAGRPSRPASVRWSEAAAA
;
A
#
# COMPACT_ATOMS: atom_id res chain seq x y z
N MET A 1 -36.36 -23.10 36.14
CA MET A 1 -35.57 -22.73 34.94
C MET A 1 -35.62 -21.21 34.79
N HIS A 2 -34.71 -20.49 35.43
CA HIS A 2 -34.60 -19.04 35.22
C HIS A 2 -33.89 -18.80 33.89
N TYR A 3 -34.65 -18.47 32.85
CA TYR A 3 -34.08 -17.93 31.62
C TYR A 3 -33.56 -16.53 31.98
N LYS A 4 -32.24 -16.38 32.21
CA LYS A 4 -31.63 -15.05 32.13
C LYS A 4 -31.77 -14.63 30.67
N PRO A 5 -32.52 -13.57 30.36
CA PRO A 5 -32.56 -13.11 28.99
C PRO A 5 -31.14 -12.68 28.63
N LEU A 6 -30.62 -13.17 27.50
CA LEU A 6 -29.41 -12.66 26.86
C LEU A 6 -29.72 -11.27 26.30
N THR A 7 -30.07 -10.31 27.16
CA THR A 7 -30.40 -8.93 26.77
C THR A 7 -29.13 -8.15 26.48
N THR A 8 -28.35 -8.63 25.51
CA THR A 8 -27.41 -7.78 24.78
C THR A 8 -28.24 -6.97 23.79
N THR A 9 -28.95 -5.96 24.31
CA THR A 9 -29.76 -5.05 23.50
C THR A 9 -28.84 -4.22 22.61
N ARG A 10 -28.80 -4.56 21.33
CA ARG A 10 -28.10 -3.81 20.27
C ARG A 10 -29.10 -2.95 19.51
N VAL A 11 -28.72 -1.73 19.15
CA VAL A 11 -29.58 -0.82 18.40
C VAL A 11 -29.22 -0.92 16.92
N ILE A 12 -30.24 -0.98 16.07
CA ILE A 12 -30.07 -1.01 14.62
C ILE A 12 -30.50 0.34 14.06
N ALA A 13 -29.60 0.99 13.31
CA ALA A 13 -29.89 2.28 12.68
C ALA A 13 -29.31 2.32 11.26
N PRO A 14 -30.07 2.79 10.25
CA PRO A 14 -29.59 2.85 8.87
C PRO A 14 -28.48 3.90 8.66
N ARG A 15 -28.52 4.99 9.42
CA ARG A 15 -27.56 6.10 9.35
C ARG A 15 -27.31 6.68 10.73
N GLU A 16 -26.25 7.48 10.86
CA GLU A 16 -26.07 8.32 12.03
C GLU A 16 -27.14 9.42 12.08
N SER A 17 -27.99 9.39 13.11
CA SER A 17 -28.91 10.48 13.44
C SER A 17 -28.51 11.12 14.76
N SER A 18 -29.10 12.27 15.08
CA SER A 18 -28.91 12.93 16.38
C SER A 18 -29.33 12.02 17.54
N GLU A 19 -30.37 11.21 17.37
CA GLU A 19 -30.84 10.23 18.34
C GLU A 19 -29.81 9.13 18.56
N THR A 20 -29.22 8.61 17.47
CA THR A 20 -28.15 7.62 17.53
C THR A 20 -26.94 8.17 18.30
N ARG A 21 -26.55 9.42 18.03
CA ARG A 21 -25.44 10.09 18.75
C ARG A 21 -25.75 10.27 20.23
N LEU A 22 -26.98 10.66 20.58
CA LEU A 22 -27.40 10.79 21.97
C LEU A 22 -27.40 9.42 22.68
N PHE A 23 -27.92 8.40 22.02
CA PHE A 23 -27.94 7.04 22.56
C PHE A 23 -26.53 6.50 22.83
N VAL A 24 -25.62 6.70 21.88
CA VAL A 24 -24.20 6.39 22.04
C VAL A 24 -23.62 7.11 23.25
N LYS A 25 -23.89 8.42 23.38
CA LYS A 25 -23.37 9.23 24.49
C LYS A 25 -23.91 8.77 25.85
N CYS A 26 -25.19 8.41 25.92
CA CYS A 26 -25.88 8.05 27.16
C CYS A 26 -25.65 6.59 27.58
N HIS A 27 -25.58 5.67 26.62
CA HIS A 27 -25.59 4.24 26.88
C HIS A 27 -24.30 3.53 26.49
N ARG A 28 -23.44 4.15 25.67
CA ARG A 28 -22.18 3.58 25.17
C ARG A 28 -22.32 2.17 24.58
N LYS A 29 -23.46 1.92 23.94
CA LYS A 29 -23.81 0.64 23.32
C LYS A 29 -23.54 0.67 21.81
N ASP A 30 -23.42 -0.52 21.25
CA ASP A 30 -23.19 -0.75 19.83
C ASP A 30 -24.39 -0.33 18.97
N VAL A 31 -24.09 0.35 17.86
CA VAL A 31 -25.09 0.72 16.83
C VAL A 31 -24.74 0.07 15.51
N ILE A 32 -25.62 -0.82 15.04
CA ILE A 32 -25.40 -1.69 13.89
C ILE A 32 -26.22 -1.20 12.68
N ARG A 33 -25.64 -1.28 11.48
CA ARG A 33 -26.32 -1.03 10.21
C ARG A 33 -27.24 -2.20 9.86
N PRO A 34 -28.42 -1.96 9.26
CA PRO A 34 -29.34 -3.00 8.83
C PRO A 34 -28.73 -4.01 7.85
N LYS A 35 -27.67 -3.61 7.11
CA LYS A 35 -26.94 -4.49 6.18
C LYS A 35 -26.50 -5.80 6.84
N TRP A 36 -26.08 -5.77 8.10
CA TRP A 36 -25.70 -6.99 8.83
C TRP A 36 -26.83 -8.00 8.93
N ILE A 37 -28.06 -7.54 9.18
CA ILE A 37 -29.24 -8.41 9.27
C ILE A 37 -29.57 -8.98 7.90
N LEU A 38 -29.51 -8.15 6.85
CA LEU A 38 -29.75 -8.60 5.49
C LEU A 38 -28.76 -9.70 5.08
N ASP A 39 -27.49 -9.52 5.41
CA ASP A 39 -26.45 -10.51 5.13
C ASP A 39 -26.64 -11.78 5.99
N CYS A 40 -27.03 -11.65 7.27
CA CYS A 40 -27.38 -12.79 8.13
C CYS A 40 -28.56 -13.60 7.59
N VAL A 41 -29.59 -12.92 7.08
CA VAL A 41 -30.76 -13.57 6.47
C VAL A 41 -30.37 -14.26 5.17
N ALA A 42 -29.55 -13.63 4.34
CA ALA A 42 -29.08 -14.20 3.07
C ALA A 42 -28.26 -15.48 3.29
N GLN A 43 -27.41 -15.52 4.32
CA GLN A 43 -26.59 -16.68 4.66
C GLN A 43 -27.28 -17.67 5.61
N GLN A 44 -28.48 -17.35 6.10
CA GLN A 44 -29.23 -18.10 7.12
C GLN A 44 -28.39 -18.46 8.37
N LYS A 45 -27.38 -17.65 8.67
CA LYS A 45 -26.44 -17.85 9.78
C LYS A 45 -26.21 -16.53 10.50
N LEU A 46 -25.97 -16.60 11.80
CA LEU A 46 -25.50 -15.46 12.56
C LEU A 46 -24.05 -15.15 12.16
N ILE A 47 -23.87 -14.11 11.34
CA ILE A 47 -22.56 -13.62 10.93
C ILE A 47 -21.94 -12.88 12.11
N GLU A 48 -20.63 -13.08 12.32
CA GLU A 48 -19.87 -12.33 13.31
C GLU A 48 -19.93 -10.82 12.99
N LEU A 49 -19.96 -10.00 14.04
CA LEU A 49 -19.98 -8.55 13.85
C LEU A 49 -18.63 -8.07 13.32
N HIS A 50 -18.69 -7.39 12.18
CA HIS A 50 -17.53 -6.75 11.55
C HIS A 50 -17.63 -5.22 11.69
N PRO A 51 -16.51 -4.48 11.83
CA PRO A 51 -16.51 -3.02 11.91
C PRO A 51 -17.29 -2.33 10.79
N THR A 52 -17.27 -2.88 9.57
CA THR A 52 -18.01 -2.37 8.41
C THR A 52 -19.53 -2.26 8.67
N TYR A 53 -20.07 -3.18 9.47
CA TYR A 53 -21.48 -3.21 9.82
C TYR A 53 -21.86 -2.25 10.93
N LEU A 54 -20.92 -1.67 11.67
CA LEU A 54 -21.24 -0.76 12.77
C LEU A 54 -21.12 0.69 12.34
N ILE A 55 -22.02 1.50 12.90
CA ILE A 55 -21.97 2.95 12.86
C ILE A 55 -21.18 3.45 14.07
N HIS A 56 -21.38 2.81 15.22
CA HIS A 56 -20.69 3.12 16.45
C HIS A 56 -20.35 1.84 17.21
N VAL A 57 -19.12 1.77 17.70
CA VAL A 57 -18.60 0.66 18.50
C VAL A 57 -18.63 1.07 19.96
N GLY A 58 -19.29 0.29 20.82
CA GLY A 58 -19.28 0.53 22.26
C GLY A 58 -17.92 0.19 22.88
N ASP A 59 -17.65 0.74 24.06
CA ASP A 59 -16.35 0.62 24.74
C ASP A 59 -15.90 -0.86 24.92
N GLU A 60 -16.84 -1.76 25.24
CA GLU A 60 -16.54 -3.19 25.45
C GLU A 60 -16.18 -3.94 24.16
N LEU A 61 -16.83 -3.59 23.06
CA LEU A 61 -16.59 -4.23 21.77
C LEU A 61 -15.32 -3.65 21.12
N GLY A 62 -15.08 -2.35 21.30
CA GLY A 62 -13.87 -1.67 20.83
C GLY A 62 -12.62 -2.26 21.46
N ALA A 63 -12.61 -2.46 22.78
CA ALA A 63 -11.48 -3.08 23.47
C ALA A 63 -11.17 -4.50 22.98
N LYS A 64 -12.20 -5.29 22.64
CA LYS A 64 -12.01 -6.63 22.06
C LYS A 64 -11.49 -6.58 20.63
N TRP A 65 -11.81 -5.53 19.90
CA TRP A 65 -11.42 -5.38 18.52
C TRP A 65 -10.01 -4.83 18.35
N GLU A 66 -9.55 -3.97 19.25
CA GLU A 66 -8.16 -3.52 19.27
C GLU A 66 -7.15 -4.68 19.39
N ASP A 67 -7.55 -5.80 20.01
CA ASP A 67 -6.71 -7.00 20.15
C ASP A 67 -6.80 -7.95 18.94
N VAL A 68 -7.86 -7.81 18.14
CA VAL A 68 -8.26 -8.79 17.10
C VAL A 68 -8.02 -8.25 15.70
N MET A 69 -8.14 -6.93 15.53
CA MET A 69 -8.09 -6.25 14.24
C MET A 69 -7.13 -5.05 14.30
N ASP A 70 -6.55 -4.74 13.16
CA ASP A 70 -5.78 -3.52 12.98
C ASP A 70 -6.69 -2.28 12.90
N ARG A 71 -6.06 -1.11 12.79
CA ARG A 71 -6.76 0.18 12.71
C ARG A 71 -7.64 0.35 11.47
N TYR A 72 -7.43 -0.46 10.43
CA TYR A 72 -8.19 -0.42 9.17
C TYR A 72 -9.23 -1.53 9.07
N GLY A 73 -9.25 -2.46 10.03
CA GLY A 73 -10.21 -3.56 10.12
C GLY A 73 -9.71 -4.86 9.49
N ASP A 74 -8.40 -5.00 9.27
CA ASP A 74 -7.77 -6.27 8.90
C ASP A 74 -7.57 -7.14 10.15
N LYS A 75 -7.90 -8.43 10.06
CA LYS A 75 -7.81 -9.35 11.20
C LYS A 75 -6.43 -9.97 11.27
N TYR A 76 -5.84 -10.05 12.48
CA TYR A 76 -4.49 -10.59 12.63
C TYR A 76 -4.34 -12.10 12.36
N TYR A 77 -5.44 -12.85 12.34
CA TYR A 77 -5.44 -14.32 12.27
C TYR A 77 -6.11 -14.89 11.02
N GLU A 78 -6.70 -14.06 10.17
CA GLU A 78 -7.43 -14.51 8.98
C GLU A 78 -6.70 -14.02 7.72
N ASP A 79 -6.53 -14.91 6.74
CA ASP A 79 -5.90 -14.54 5.47
C ASP A 79 -6.88 -13.73 4.62
N ILE A 80 -6.46 -12.54 4.18
CA ILE A 80 -7.25 -11.67 3.32
C ILE A 80 -7.13 -12.09 1.83
N THR A 81 -8.23 -12.01 1.09
CA THR A 81 -8.20 -12.23 -0.37
C THR A 81 -7.67 -10.98 -1.09
N PRO A 82 -7.09 -11.10 -2.29
CA PRO A 82 -6.59 -9.93 -3.03
C PRO A 82 -7.67 -8.87 -3.31
N ASP A 83 -8.91 -9.29 -3.54
CA ASP A 83 -10.04 -8.37 -3.76
C ASP A 83 -10.39 -7.58 -2.50
N GLN A 84 -10.40 -8.24 -1.34
CA GLN A 84 -10.64 -7.60 -0.05
C GLN A 84 -9.50 -6.65 0.32
N LEU A 85 -8.26 -7.03 0.04
CA LEU A 85 -7.10 -6.18 0.27
C LEU A 85 -7.15 -4.92 -0.59
N ALA A 86 -7.58 -5.03 -1.86
CA ALA A 86 -7.75 -3.87 -2.73
C ALA A 86 -8.80 -2.90 -2.18
N GLU A 87 -9.97 -3.40 -1.77
CA GLU A 87 -11.02 -2.58 -1.16
C GLU A 87 -10.55 -1.92 0.15
N LEU A 88 -9.80 -2.65 0.98
CA LEU A 88 -9.20 -2.12 2.20
C LEU A 88 -8.23 -0.98 1.89
N MET A 89 -7.34 -1.17 0.91
CA MET A 89 -6.36 -0.17 0.51
C MET A 89 -7.00 1.09 -0.06
N ASP A 90 -8.10 0.99 -0.80
CA ASP A 90 -8.86 2.14 -1.30
C ASP A 90 -9.49 2.97 -0.17
N SER A 91 -9.79 2.33 0.97
CA SER A 91 -10.33 3.02 2.14
C SER A 91 -9.28 3.75 2.98
N MET A 92 -7.99 3.45 2.76
CA MET A 92 -6.89 4.05 3.52
C MET A 92 -6.53 5.44 2.99
N ASP A 93 -6.35 6.39 3.90
CA ASP A 93 -5.73 7.66 3.56
C ASP A 93 -4.26 7.42 3.14
N VAL A 94 -3.85 7.99 2.00
CA VAL A 94 -2.46 7.93 1.54
C VAL A 94 -1.67 9.10 2.15
N PRO A 95 -0.87 8.87 3.22
CA PRO A 95 -0.06 9.92 3.79
C PRO A 95 1.04 10.35 2.81
N THR A 96 1.09 11.65 2.50
CA THR A 96 2.07 12.26 1.58
C THR A 96 3.35 12.68 2.32
N ASP A 97 3.76 11.92 3.33
CA ASP A 97 4.95 12.27 4.10
C ASP A 97 6.21 11.72 3.42
N PRO A 98 7.28 12.54 3.26
CA PRO A 98 8.51 12.10 2.61
C PRO A 98 9.23 10.98 3.38
N GLN A 99 8.96 10.82 4.67
CA GLN A 99 9.48 9.72 5.49
C GLN A 99 8.93 8.36 5.05
N ILE A 100 7.69 8.33 4.52
CA ILE A 100 7.01 7.09 4.11
C ILE A 100 7.61 6.59 2.79
N LEU A 101 8.00 7.50 1.90
CA LEU A 101 8.77 7.17 0.70
C LEU A 101 10.13 6.54 1.06
N ALA A 102 10.77 6.96 2.15
CA ALA A 102 12.01 6.36 2.61
C ALA A 102 11.80 4.95 3.18
N VAL A 103 10.70 4.73 3.90
CA VAL A 103 10.29 3.40 4.38
C VAL A 103 9.97 2.47 3.21
N ALA A 104 9.20 2.94 2.22
CA ALA A 104 8.90 2.18 1.02
C ALA A 104 10.17 1.74 0.29
N LYS A 105 11.16 2.64 0.13
CA LYS A 105 12.48 2.30 -0.43
C LYS A 105 13.18 1.20 0.38
N LYS A 106 13.17 1.30 1.71
CA LYS A 106 13.78 0.29 2.58
C LYS A 106 13.09 -1.08 2.46
N ILE A 107 11.77 -1.12 2.28
CA ILE A 107 11.02 -2.36 2.07
C ILE A 107 11.39 -2.97 0.71
N MET A 108 11.44 -2.15 -0.35
CA MET A 108 11.85 -2.60 -1.69
C MET A 108 13.28 -3.18 -1.69
N ASP A 109 14.21 -2.53 -0.99
CA ASP A 109 15.60 -3.02 -0.86
C ASP A 109 15.69 -4.33 -0.08
N ARG A 110 14.80 -4.54 0.91
CA ARG A 110 14.78 -5.77 1.73
C ARG A 110 14.20 -6.96 0.97
N TYR A 111 13.23 -6.72 0.09
CA TYR A 111 12.51 -7.77 -0.63
C TYR A 111 12.55 -7.57 -2.15
N PRO A 112 13.76 -7.59 -2.76
CA PRO A 112 13.91 -7.29 -4.19
C PRO A 112 13.27 -8.34 -5.10
N HIS A 113 13.06 -9.56 -4.60
CA HIS A 113 12.47 -10.66 -5.35
C HIS A 113 10.94 -10.55 -5.48
N LEU A 114 10.24 -9.93 -4.52
CA LEU A 114 8.81 -9.68 -4.64
C LEU A 114 8.49 -8.63 -5.71
N MET A 115 9.42 -7.71 -5.94
CA MET A 115 9.24 -6.59 -6.89
C MET A 115 9.83 -6.87 -8.28
N ARG A 116 10.61 -7.95 -8.44
CA ARG A 116 11.22 -8.31 -9.73
C ARG A 116 10.21 -9.09 -10.57
N THR A 117 9.30 -8.37 -11.21
CA THR A 117 8.40 -8.91 -12.23
C THR A 117 8.99 -8.71 -13.64
N PRO A 118 8.51 -9.42 -14.67
CA PRO A 118 8.91 -9.16 -16.05
C PRO A 118 8.73 -7.69 -16.47
N ASP A 119 7.72 -7.02 -15.93
CA ASP A 119 7.41 -5.62 -16.19
C ASP A 119 8.29 -4.63 -15.39
N MET A 120 8.92 -5.09 -14.31
CA MET A 120 9.84 -4.29 -13.48
C MET A 120 11.17 -5.02 -13.22
N PRO A 121 12.02 -5.22 -14.25
CA PRO A 121 13.30 -5.91 -14.07
C PRO A 121 14.36 -5.06 -13.33
N TYR A 122 14.19 -3.74 -13.30
CA TYR A 122 15.22 -2.80 -12.87
C TYR A 122 15.05 -2.19 -11.47
N VAL A 123 14.22 -2.78 -10.59
CA VAL A 123 13.86 -2.20 -9.26
C VAL A 123 15.06 -1.86 -8.37
N SER A 124 16.23 -2.46 -8.61
CA SER A 124 17.49 -2.22 -7.87
C SER A 124 18.56 -1.45 -8.65
N PHE A 125 18.30 -1.07 -9.89
CA PHE A 125 19.27 -0.39 -10.75
C PHE A 125 18.92 1.09 -10.87
N ARG A 126 19.91 1.95 -10.63
CA ARG A 126 19.83 3.36 -10.99
C ARG A 126 20.34 3.53 -12.41
N VAL A 127 19.43 3.73 -13.35
CA VAL A 127 19.77 3.99 -14.75
C VAL A 127 19.80 5.50 -14.96
N TYR A 128 20.97 6.04 -15.27
CA TYR A 128 21.11 7.40 -15.72
C TYR A 128 20.83 7.44 -17.21
N VAL A 129 19.67 7.95 -17.60
CA VAL A 129 19.36 8.23 -19.00
C VAL A 129 19.99 9.57 -19.32
N GLY A 130 21.09 9.55 -20.09
CA GLY A 130 21.66 10.77 -20.61
C GLY A 130 20.66 11.42 -21.55
N GLU A 131 20.15 12.60 -21.19
CA GLU A 131 19.45 13.44 -22.15
C GLU A 131 20.42 13.74 -23.28
N THR A 132 20.08 13.33 -24.51
CA THR A 132 20.84 13.76 -25.69
C THR A 132 20.87 15.29 -25.67
N PRO A 133 22.03 15.95 -25.80
CA PRO A 133 22.07 17.40 -25.79
C PRO A 133 21.15 17.91 -26.91
N SER A 134 20.19 18.74 -26.53
CA SER A 134 19.28 19.42 -27.46
C SER A 134 20.09 20.01 -28.63
N PRO A 135 19.68 19.80 -29.89
CA PRO A 135 20.48 20.17 -31.08
C PRO A 135 20.62 21.69 -31.31
N LEU A 136 20.24 22.54 -30.35
CA LEU A 136 20.22 24.00 -30.48
C LEU A 136 21.50 24.69 -29.97
N LEU A 137 22.61 23.96 -29.81
CA LEU A 137 23.92 24.55 -29.46
C LEU A 137 25.06 24.11 -30.40
N SER A 138 24.74 23.87 -31.68
CA SER A 138 25.75 23.64 -32.74
C SER A 138 25.73 24.76 -33.78
N ALA A 139 25.89 26.02 -33.35
CA ALA A 139 26.21 27.12 -34.26
C ALA A 139 26.78 28.31 -33.51
N THR A 140 28.01 28.20 -32.98
CA THR A 140 28.85 29.37 -32.71
C THR A 140 30.32 28.96 -32.83
N THR A 141 30.80 29.21 -34.05
CA THR A 141 32.14 29.73 -34.37
C THR A 141 33.34 28.86 -34.01
N ALA A 142 33.80 28.12 -35.01
CA ALA A 142 35.19 27.68 -35.10
C ALA A 142 36.15 28.89 -35.16
N PRO A 143 37.24 28.91 -34.38
CA PRO A 143 38.42 29.66 -34.77
C PRO A 143 39.36 28.75 -35.57
N THR A 144 39.56 29.15 -36.82
CA THR A 144 40.65 28.73 -37.69
C THR A 144 41.99 28.85 -36.96
N VAL A 145 42.68 27.73 -36.72
CA VAL A 145 44.13 27.71 -36.45
C VAL A 145 44.75 26.59 -37.29
N SER A 146 45.55 27.01 -38.28
CA SER A 146 46.37 26.18 -39.16
C SER A 146 47.53 25.48 -38.41
N PRO A 147 48.14 24.43 -39.00
CA PRO A 147 48.82 23.37 -38.25
C PRO A 147 50.32 23.64 -38.04
N GLN A 148 50.83 23.37 -36.84
CA GLN A 148 52.26 23.11 -36.63
C GLN A 148 52.50 21.88 -35.74
N ALA A 149 53.17 20.92 -36.37
CA ALA A 149 54.12 19.92 -35.88
C ALA A 149 54.16 19.57 -34.38
N GLY A 150 53.98 18.26 -34.09
CA GLY A 150 54.46 17.66 -32.85
C GLY A 150 53.77 16.34 -32.51
N ARG A 151 54.25 15.22 -33.08
CA ARG A 151 53.92 13.87 -32.56
C ARG A 151 54.33 13.77 -31.08
N PRO A 152 53.56 13.02 -30.27
CA PRO A 152 54.19 11.85 -29.67
C PRO A 152 53.32 10.58 -29.67
N SER A 153 53.97 9.49 -30.12
CA SER A 153 53.89 8.09 -29.66
C SER A 153 52.55 7.49 -29.16
N ARG A 154 52.02 6.52 -29.93
CA ARG A 154 51.17 5.42 -29.45
C ARG A 154 51.91 4.59 -28.38
N PRO A 155 51.24 4.15 -27.31
CA PRO A 155 51.53 2.87 -26.70
C PRO A 155 50.60 1.77 -27.23
N ALA A 156 51.07 0.54 -27.04
CA ALA A 156 50.81 -0.63 -27.85
C ALA A 156 49.38 -1.22 -27.73
N SER A 157 48.95 -1.80 -28.84
CA SER A 157 47.80 -2.69 -28.97
C SER A 157 47.94 -3.90 -28.04
N VAL A 158 46.99 -4.07 -27.11
CA VAL A 158 46.83 -5.30 -26.32
C VAL A 158 46.16 -6.35 -27.21
N ARG A 159 46.89 -7.43 -27.50
CA ARG A 159 46.40 -8.62 -28.18
C ARG A 159 45.46 -9.38 -27.24
N TRP A 160 44.23 -9.66 -27.69
CA TRP A 160 43.39 -10.68 -27.08
C TRP A 160 43.79 -12.05 -27.64
N SER A 161 44.08 -13.00 -26.77
CA SER A 161 44.24 -14.41 -27.12
C SER A 161 42.89 -15.11 -27.03
N GLU A 162 42.40 -15.61 -28.16
CA GLU A 162 41.26 -16.54 -28.22
C GLU A 162 41.61 -17.84 -27.48
N ALA A 163 40.87 -18.14 -26.41
CA ALA A 163 40.82 -19.47 -25.83
C ALA A 163 39.82 -20.30 -26.66
N ALA A 164 40.33 -21.32 -27.33
CA ALA A 164 39.56 -22.26 -28.12
C ALA A 164 38.51 -23.00 -27.26
N ALA A 165 37.28 -23.01 -27.75
CA ALA A 165 36.22 -23.91 -27.30
C ALA A 165 36.46 -25.33 -27.82
N ALA A 166 35.90 -26.27 -27.07
CA ALA A 166 35.94 -27.72 -27.20
C ALA A 166 35.56 -28.30 -28.57
#